data_AF-A0A8H8M8G4-F1
#
_entry.id   AF-A0A8H8M8G4-F1
#
_cell.length_a   1.000
_cell.length_b   1.000
_cell.length_c   1.000
_cell.angle_alpha   90.00
_cell.angle_beta   90.00
_cell.angle_gamma   90.00
#
_symmetry.space_group_name_H-M   'P 1'
#
loop_
_entity.id
_entity.type
_entity.pdbx_description
1 polymer ?
#
loop_
_entity_poly.entity_id
_entity_poly.type
_entity_poly.pdbx_seq_one_letter_code
_entity_poly.pdbx_strand_id
1 'polypeptide(L)'
;MAPKSYLGYFVTRKELATIFLDAGGDLDDTHIDSMELTTLAHRSIFRYLLPGRIRVYFDVAIIDGDEITGITFKIGKNNAKLSDVPVGLLERCHDMFDRDPDEFVQVGVPKYLYEWRRGDKILGQVQNLDFMESDTRMEELY
;
A
#
# COMPACT_ATOMS: atom_id res chain seq x y z
N MET A 1 -24.79 -6.53 -6.62
CA MET A 1 -23.80 -5.45 -6.43
C MET A 1 -22.44 -6.07 -6.71
N ALA A 2 -21.62 -5.49 -7.60
CA ALA A 2 -20.27 -6.01 -7.83
C ALA A 2 -19.42 -5.86 -6.54
N PRO A 3 -18.51 -6.81 -6.24
CA PRO A 3 -17.60 -6.67 -5.12
C PRO A 3 -16.76 -5.39 -5.29
N LYS A 4 -16.43 -4.72 -4.19
CA LYS A 4 -15.55 -3.56 -4.24
C LYS A 4 -14.15 -4.01 -4.62
N SER A 5 -13.53 -3.35 -5.57
CA SER A 5 -12.10 -3.50 -5.86
C SER A 5 -11.35 -2.18 -5.71
N TYR A 6 -10.03 -2.26 -5.62
CA TYR A 6 -9.14 -1.12 -5.71
C TYR A 6 -7.82 -1.54 -6.37
N LEU A 7 -7.11 -0.55 -6.90
CA LEU A 7 -5.75 -0.70 -7.36
C LEU A 7 -4.79 -0.36 -6.23
N GLY A 8 -3.68 -1.08 -6.11
CA GLY A 8 -2.68 -0.73 -5.11
C GLY A 8 -1.42 -1.58 -5.13
N TYR A 9 -0.59 -1.35 -4.11
CA TYR A 9 0.68 -2.03 -3.92
C TYR A 9 0.72 -2.57 -2.50
N PHE A 10 0.70 -3.89 -2.35
CA PHE A 10 1.13 -4.52 -1.10
C PHE A 10 2.67 -4.54 -1.08
N VAL A 11 3.23 -4.03 0.00
CA VAL A 11 4.67 -3.91 0.21
C VAL A 11 4.99 -4.53 1.57
N THR A 12 5.78 -5.58 1.60
CA THR A 12 6.22 -6.21 2.86
C THR A 12 7.08 -5.25 3.67
N ARG A 13 7.20 -5.46 4.98
CA ARG A 13 8.08 -4.62 5.83
C ARG A 13 9.54 -4.59 5.33
N LYS A 14 10.03 -5.71 4.78
CA LYS A 14 11.39 -5.79 4.20
C LYS A 14 11.53 -4.95 2.93
N GLU A 15 10.59 -5.08 2.00
CA GLU A 15 10.58 -4.26 0.78
C GLU A 15 10.43 -2.77 1.13
N LEU A 16 9.62 -2.45 2.12
CA LEU A 16 9.43 -1.08 2.61
C LEU A 16 10.75 -0.49 3.15
N ALA A 17 11.52 -1.27 3.91
CA ALA A 17 12.84 -0.89 4.40
C ALA A 17 13.82 -0.68 3.24
N THR A 18 13.86 -1.61 2.28
CA THR A 18 14.72 -1.49 1.08
C THR A 18 14.41 -0.22 0.30
N ILE A 19 13.13 0.03 -0.02
CA ILE A 19 12.70 1.23 -0.74
C ILE A 19 13.13 2.51 -0.01
N PHE A 20 12.99 2.54 1.32
CA PHE A 20 13.37 3.71 2.11
C PHE A 20 14.88 3.96 2.13
N LEU A 21 15.69 2.89 2.26
CA LEU A 21 17.15 2.98 2.25
C LEU A 21 17.68 3.36 0.86
N ASP A 22 17.15 2.76 -0.21
CA ASP A 22 17.54 3.07 -1.59
C ASP A 22 17.22 4.53 -1.97
N ALA A 23 16.20 5.12 -1.35
CA ALA A 23 15.86 6.54 -1.48
C ALA A 23 16.78 7.48 -0.67
N GLY A 24 17.84 6.96 -0.04
CA GLY A 24 18.79 7.73 0.77
C GLY A 24 18.33 7.99 2.21
N GLY A 25 17.37 7.21 2.72
CA GLY A 25 17.01 7.21 4.13
C GLY A 25 18.19 6.76 5.00
N ASP A 26 18.35 7.39 6.16
CA ASP A 26 19.42 7.06 7.12
C ASP A 26 18.84 6.21 8.26
N LEU A 27 19.29 4.97 8.34
CA LEU A 27 19.01 4.04 9.45
C LEU A 27 20.24 3.18 9.67
N ASP A 28 20.50 2.86 10.92
CA ASP A 28 21.38 1.76 11.27
C ASP A 28 20.65 0.41 11.11
N ASP A 29 21.41 -0.63 10.76
CA ASP A 29 20.92 -1.99 10.48
C ASP A 29 20.08 -2.61 11.62
N THR A 30 20.12 -2.02 12.83
CA THR A 30 19.40 -2.51 14.01
C THR A 30 17.89 -2.22 13.98
N HIS A 31 17.41 -1.37 13.05
CA HIS A 31 16.01 -0.93 12.98
C HIS A 31 15.20 -1.48 11.81
N ILE A 32 15.76 -2.39 10.99
CA ILE A 32 15.12 -2.91 9.76
C ILE A 32 13.75 -3.59 10.01
N ASP A 33 13.52 -4.13 11.21
CA ASP A 33 12.23 -4.75 11.58
C ASP A 33 11.42 -3.92 12.59
N SER A 34 11.84 -2.68 12.86
CA SER A 34 11.19 -1.81 13.85
C SER A 34 9.88 -1.21 13.32
N MET A 35 8.92 -1.02 14.23
CA MET A 35 7.70 -0.25 13.95
C MET A 35 8.00 1.21 13.59
N GLU A 36 9.12 1.74 14.09
CA GLU A 36 9.58 3.10 13.80
C GLU A 36 9.98 3.23 12.32
N LEU A 37 10.76 2.29 11.80
CA LEU A 37 11.07 2.25 10.37
C LEU A 37 9.80 2.12 9.53
N THR A 38 8.93 1.19 9.90
CA THR A 38 7.65 1.01 9.20
C THR A 38 6.86 2.32 9.16
N THR A 39 6.92 3.10 10.24
CA THR A 39 6.28 4.42 10.34
C THR A 39 6.94 5.48 9.46
N LEU A 40 8.27 5.59 9.50
CA LEU A 40 9.03 6.57 8.72
C LEU A 40 8.96 6.29 7.21
N ALA A 41 9.13 5.03 6.82
CA ALA A 41 9.14 4.63 5.42
C ALA A 41 7.76 4.85 4.76
N HIS A 42 6.66 4.39 5.37
CA HIS A 42 5.35 4.58 4.75
C HIS A 42 4.96 6.06 4.66
N ARG A 43 5.32 6.88 5.65
CA ARG A 43 5.08 8.33 5.61
C ARG A 43 5.86 8.99 4.49
N SER A 44 7.12 8.58 4.30
CA SER A 44 7.98 9.11 3.24
C SER A 44 7.45 8.74 1.85
N ILE A 45 7.07 7.47 1.67
CA ILE A 45 6.43 6.99 0.43
C ILE A 45 5.10 7.71 0.20
N PHE A 46 4.23 7.80 1.20
CA PHE A 46 2.95 8.51 1.10
C PHE A 46 3.15 9.96 0.65
N ARG A 47 4.10 10.68 1.25
CA ARG A 47 4.44 12.06 0.86
C ARG A 47 4.95 12.16 -0.57
N TYR A 48 5.82 11.24 -0.99
CA TYR A 48 6.33 11.22 -2.36
C TYR A 48 5.21 11.02 -3.38
N LEU A 49 4.23 10.18 -3.05
CA LEU A 49 3.12 9.90 -3.96
C LEU A 49 2.07 11.02 -3.99
N LEU A 50 2.15 12.05 -3.14
CA LEU A 50 1.33 13.26 -3.24
C LEU A 50 1.79 14.17 -4.40
N PRO A 51 0.89 14.95 -5.02
CA PRO A 51 -0.55 14.96 -4.82
C PRO A 51 -1.21 13.75 -5.49
N GLY A 52 -2.00 12.98 -4.73
CA GLY A 52 -2.64 11.78 -5.24
C GLY A 52 -3.72 11.28 -4.28
N ARG A 53 -4.75 10.63 -4.80
CA ARG A 53 -5.74 9.96 -3.96
C ARG A 53 -5.17 8.62 -3.52
N ILE A 54 -4.64 8.56 -2.31
CA ILE A 54 -3.92 7.40 -1.79
C ILE A 54 -4.40 7.08 -0.40
N ARG A 55 -4.68 5.81 -0.12
CA ARG A 55 -5.00 5.32 1.22
C ARG A 55 -3.98 4.28 1.63
N VAL A 56 -3.46 4.41 2.84
CA VAL A 56 -2.41 3.52 3.36
C VAL A 56 -3.03 2.64 4.45
N TYR A 57 -2.74 1.35 4.43
CA TYR A 57 -3.22 0.40 5.44
C TYR A 57 -2.08 -0.49 5.93
N PHE A 58 -2.07 -0.80 7.23
CA PHE A 58 -1.30 -1.92 7.75
C PHE A 58 -2.08 -3.20 7.54
N ASP A 59 -1.42 -4.20 6.98
CA ASP A 59 -2.06 -5.42 6.51
C ASP A 59 -1.32 -6.68 6.92
N VAL A 60 -2.11 -7.75 7.01
CA VAL A 60 -1.63 -9.13 7.02
C VAL A 60 -2.06 -9.79 5.72
N ALA A 61 -1.11 -10.38 5.00
CA ALA A 61 -1.30 -11.14 3.80
C ALA A 61 -1.05 -12.62 4.03
N ILE A 62 -1.89 -13.50 3.48
CA ILE A 62 -1.64 -14.94 3.39
C ILE A 62 -1.21 -15.25 1.96
N ILE A 63 0.04 -15.66 1.80
CA ILE A 63 0.67 -15.94 0.49
C ILE A 63 1.27 -17.34 0.59
N ASP A 64 0.84 -18.27 -0.26
CA ASP A 64 1.27 -19.67 -0.26
C ASP A 64 1.17 -20.39 1.10
N GLY A 65 0.27 -19.93 1.98
CA GLY A 65 0.05 -20.47 3.33
C GLY A 65 0.84 -19.77 4.43
N ASP A 66 1.75 -18.86 4.07
CA ASP A 66 2.53 -18.07 5.01
C ASP A 66 1.86 -16.73 5.32
N GLU A 67 1.90 -16.34 6.60
CA GLU A 67 1.43 -15.05 7.07
C GLU A 67 2.54 -14.00 6.94
N ILE A 68 2.29 -12.96 6.15
CA ILE A 68 3.24 -11.89 5.84
C ILE A 68 2.62 -10.54 6.19
N THR A 69 3.36 -9.72 6.93
CA THR A 69 2.93 -8.38 7.34
C THR A 69 3.51 -7.32 6.42
N GLY A 70 2.70 -6.31 6.11
CA GLY A 70 3.10 -5.26 5.17
C GLY A 70 2.14 -4.08 5.18
N ILE A 71 2.29 -3.25 4.16
CA ILE A 71 1.49 -2.05 3.95
C ILE A 71 0.90 -2.07 2.54
N THR A 72 -0.39 -1.79 2.42
CA THR A 72 -1.03 -1.54 1.12
C THR A 72 -1.21 -0.05 0.87
N PHE A 73 -0.63 0.42 -0.24
CA PHE A 73 -0.90 1.74 -0.81
C PHE A 73 -2.00 1.61 -1.86
N LYS A 74 -3.25 1.94 -1.48
CA LYS A 74 -4.39 1.93 -2.40
C LYS A 74 -4.44 3.24 -3.17
N ILE A 75 -4.54 3.18 -4.49
CA ILE A 75 -4.58 4.37 -5.35
C ILE A 75 -5.95 4.57 -6.00
N GLY A 76 -6.34 5.83 -6.14
CA GLY A 76 -7.58 6.21 -6.82
C GLY A 76 -8.84 5.97 -5.99
N LYS A 77 -9.97 5.83 -6.71
CA LYS A 77 -11.29 5.55 -6.12
C LYS A 77 -11.57 4.04 -6.12
N ASN A 78 -12.52 3.61 -5.32
CA ASN A 78 -12.99 2.22 -5.37
C ASN A 78 -13.52 1.90 -6.78
N ASN A 79 -13.27 0.69 -7.26
CA ASN A 79 -13.60 0.18 -8.59
C ASN A 79 -12.99 1.01 -9.74
N ALA A 80 -11.90 1.76 -9.48
CA ALA A 80 -11.17 2.46 -10.52
C ALA A 80 -10.48 1.46 -11.45
N LYS A 81 -10.49 1.78 -12.74
CA LYS A 81 -9.59 1.16 -13.72
C LYS A 81 -8.26 1.91 -13.72
N LEU A 82 -7.22 1.30 -14.28
CA LEU A 82 -5.90 1.94 -14.40
C LEU A 82 -6.00 3.28 -15.14
N SER A 83 -6.84 3.34 -16.19
CA SER A 83 -7.12 4.55 -16.96
C SER A 83 -7.81 5.67 -16.18
N ASP A 84 -8.39 5.39 -15.01
CA ASP A 84 -9.00 6.40 -14.15
C ASP A 84 -7.98 7.06 -13.19
N VAL A 85 -6.78 6.50 -13.08
CA VAL A 85 -5.73 7.03 -12.20
C VAL A 85 -4.96 8.11 -12.97
N PRO A 86 -4.71 9.30 -12.36
CA PRO A 86 -3.92 10.34 -13.02
C PRO A 86 -2.54 9.82 -13.44
N VAL A 87 -2.12 10.12 -14.67
CA VAL A 87 -0.84 9.67 -15.24
C VAL A 87 0.33 10.03 -14.32
N GLY A 88 0.40 11.27 -13.83
CA GLY A 88 1.48 11.68 -12.93
C GLY A 88 1.49 10.95 -11.58
N LEU A 89 0.36 10.39 -11.11
CA LEU A 89 0.36 9.51 -9.94
C LEU A 89 0.89 8.12 -10.32
N LEU A 90 0.51 7.59 -11.48
CA LEU A 90 1.04 6.31 -11.97
C LEU A 90 2.56 6.37 -12.19
N GLU A 91 3.08 7.45 -12.76
CA GLU A 91 4.53 7.68 -12.93
C GLU A 91 5.24 7.62 -11.58
N ARG A 92 4.79 8.38 -10.57
CA ARG A 92 5.40 8.34 -9.22
C ARG A 92 5.26 6.97 -8.57
N CYS A 93 4.16 6.25 -8.78
CA CYS A 93 4.04 4.90 -8.28
C CYS A 93 5.02 3.94 -8.97
N HIS A 94 5.23 4.08 -10.27
CA HIS A 94 6.19 3.29 -11.02
C HIS A 94 7.62 3.58 -10.56
N ASP A 95 7.98 4.86 -10.40
CA ASP A 95 9.29 5.27 -9.88
C ASP A 95 9.56 4.71 -8.47
N MET A 96 8.51 4.59 -7.64
CA MET A 96 8.61 4.13 -6.26
C MET A 96 8.60 2.60 -6.09
N PHE A 97 7.77 1.89 -6.87
CA PHE A 97 7.52 0.46 -6.68
C PHE A 97 8.06 -0.41 -7.82
N ASP A 98 8.56 0.21 -8.90
CA ASP A 98 9.09 -0.44 -10.11
C ASP A 98 8.11 -1.46 -10.74
N ARG A 99 6.81 -1.19 -10.63
CA ARG A 99 5.75 -2.07 -11.13
C ARG A 99 4.41 -1.36 -11.28
N ASP A 100 3.52 -1.98 -12.04
CA ASP A 100 2.10 -1.59 -12.11
C ASP A 100 1.34 -1.99 -10.83
N PRO A 101 0.23 -1.30 -10.52
CA PRO A 101 -0.59 -1.63 -9.37
C PRO A 101 -1.33 -2.95 -9.62
N ASP A 102 -1.47 -3.74 -8.55
CA ASP A 102 -2.28 -4.94 -8.55
C ASP A 102 -3.75 -4.63 -8.23
N GLU A 103 -4.65 -5.56 -8.55
CA GLU A 103 -6.06 -5.46 -8.17
C GLU A 103 -6.32 -6.17 -6.85
N PHE A 104 -7.09 -5.52 -5.97
CA PHE A 104 -7.53 -6.10 -4.71
C PHE A 104 -9.05 -6.15 -4.68
N VAL A 105 -9.61 -7.35 -4.71
CA VAL A 105 -11.06 -7.58 -4.82
C VAL A 105 -11.61 -8.04 -3.48
N GLN A 106 -12.60 -7.34 -2.94
CA GLN A 106 -13.21 -7.68 -1.66
C GLN A 106 -13.93 -9.03 -1.74
N VAL A 107 -13.55 -9.97 -0.86
CA VAL A 107 -14.04 -11.37 -0.90
C VAL A 107 -15.23 -11.66 0.01
N GLY A 108 -15.72 -10.66 0.76
CA GLY A 108 -16.95 -10.79 1.56
C GLY A 108 -16.84 -10.16 2.95
N VAL A 109 -17.32 -10.88 3.96
CA VAL A 109 -17.20 -10.52 5.38
C VAL A 109 -16.03 -11.31 5.97
N PRO A 110 -15.06 -10.66 6.66
CA PRO A 110 -15.04 -9.27 7.09
C PRO A 110 -14.80 -8.27 5.95
N LYS A 111 -15.33 -7.04 6.11
CA LYS A 111 -15.23 -5.94 5.12
C LYS A 111 -13.80 -5.53 4.74
N TYR A 112 -12.79 -6.13 5.36
CA TYR A 112 -11.38 -5.80 5.19
C TYR A 112 -10.56 -6.93 4.56
N LEU A 113 -11.19 -8.03 4.14
CA LEU A 113 -10.52 -9.12 3.42
C LEU A 113 -10.62 -8.92 1.91
N TYR A 114 -9.48 -9.01 1.24
CA TYR A 114 -9.34 -8.84 -0.21
C TYR A 114 -8.53 -9.99 -0.80
N GLU A 115 -8.89 -10.41 -2.01
CA GLU A 115 -8.02 -11.21 -2.85
C GLU A 115 -7.07 -10.27 -3.58
N TRP A 116 -5.77 -10.52 -3.44
CA TRP A 116 -4.73 -9.82 -4.17
C TRP A 116 -4.51 -10.53 -5.51
N ARG A 117 -4.70 -9.81 -6.61
CA ARG A 117 -4.70 -10.35 -7.97
C ARG A 117 -3.77 -9.57 -8.88
N ARG A 118 -3.06 -10.30 -9.73
CA ARG A 118 -2.29 -9.76 -10.86
C ARG A 118 -2.76 -10.44 -12.14
N GLY A 119 -3.53 -9.71 -12.94
CA GLY A 119 -4.30 -10.29 -14.04
C GLY A 119 -5.24 -11.39 -13.51
N ASP A 120 -5.22 -12.57 -14.13
CA ASP A 120 -6.05 -13.71 -13.72
C ASP A 120 -5.47 -14.52 -12.55
N LYS A 121 -4.25 -14.19 -12.07
CA LYS A 121 -3.60 -14.92 -10.98
C LYS A 121 -3.96 -14.32 -9.62
N ILE A 122 -4.43 -15.16 -8.70
CA ILE A 122 -4.52 -14.82 -7.27
C ILE A 122 -3.14 -15.02 -6.64
N LEU A 123 -2.58 -13.95 -6.08
CA LEU A 123 -1.29 -13.96 -5.39
C LEU A 123 -1.42 -14.28 -3.90
N GLY A 124 -2.58 -13.97 -3.31
CA GLY A 124 -2.86 -14.25 -1.91
C GLY A 124 -4.13 -13.56 -1.44
N GLN A 125 -4.34 -13.57 -0.13
CA GLN A 125 -5.39 -12.82 0.53
C GLN A 125 -4.78 -11.76 1.43
N VAL A 126 -5.33 -10.56 1.44
CA VAL A 126 -4.85 -9.43 2.25
C VAL A 126 -5.98 -8.94 3.13
N GLN A 127 -5.73 -8.90 4.43
CA GLN A 127 -6.62 -8.35 5.43
C GLN A 127 -6.10 -6.99 5.90
N ASN A 128 -6.91 -5.94 5.72
CA ASN A 128 -6.58 -4.65 6.30
C ASN A 128 -6.88 -4.65 7.79
N LEU A 129 -5.84 -4.37 8.59
CA LEU A 129 -5.93 -4.33 10.04
C LEU A 129 -6.11 -2.91 10.54
N ASP A 130 -5.30 -1.97 10.04
CA ASP A 130 -5.32 -0.59 10.49
C ASP A 130 -5.18 0.39 9.33
N PHE A 131 -5.80 1.55 9.46
CA PHE A 131 -5.75 2.61 8.46
C PHE A 131 -4.69 3.63 8.87
N MET A 132 -3.73 3.88 7.99
CA MET A 132 -2.51 4.64 8.27
C MET A 132 -2.39 5.93 7.45
N GLU A 133 -3.47 6.44 6.84
CA GLU A 133 -3.40 7.67 6.00
C GLU A 133 -3.09 8.90 6.88
N SER A 134 -1.79 9.15 7.04
CA SER A 134 -1.08 10.15 7.86
C SER A 134 -1.67 10.43 9.25
N ASP A 135 -0.82 10.40 10.29
CA ASP A 135 -1.13 11.07 11.57
C ASP A 135 -1.16 12.60 11.40
N THR A 136 -2.00 13.08 10.49
CA THR A 136 -2.44 14.46 10.39
C THR A 136 -3.88 14.43 10.85
N ARG A 137 -4.08 14.61 12.16
CA ARG A 137 -5.27 15.35 12.59
C ARG A 137 -5.31 16.60 11.72
N MET A 138 -6.37 16.72 10.94
CA MET A 138 -6.78 17.97 10.30
C MET A 138 -7.18 18.97 11.40
N GLU A 139 -6.22 19.42 12.20
CA GLU A 139 -6.34 20.57 13.11
C GLU A 139 -5.40 21.65 12.59
N GLU A 140 -5.56 22.08 11.33
CA GLU A 140 -4.98 23.36 10.85
C GLU A 140 -5.55 23.76 9.46
N LEU A 141 -6.87 23.60 9.29
CA LEU A 141 -7.63 24.29 8.24
C LEU A 141 -8.90 24.89 8.85
N TYR A 142 -8.71 25.88 9.72
CA TYR A 142 -9.67 26.93 10.02
C TYR A 142 -8.99 28.28 9.84
#